data_AF-A0A1F9VP27-F1
#
_entry.id   AF-A0A1F9VP27-F1
#
_cell.length_a   1.000
_cell.length_b   1.000
_cell.length_c   1.000
_cell.angle_alpha   90.00
_cell.angle_beta   90.00
_cell.angle_gamma   90.00
#
_symmetry.space_group_name_H-M   'P 1'
#
loop_
_entity.id
_entity.type
_entity.pdbx_description
1 polymer ?
#
loop_
_entity_poly.entity_id
_entity_poly.type
_entity_poly.pdbx_seq_one_letter_code
_entity_poly.pdbx_strand_id
1 'polypeptide(L)'
;MNKIPARSFLFAFLFLVAGRLEAAQVAAVGAGGITEQDLSDWQAAQSCYGEDAIVSRKAGFMRLFEASILEELLARRARPLTKEDYKKETARIDEETRAPEILACIKKYFGGDNSRYRRVFVRPILTQRFIRELVKFDARVQARAYGLRDAVLKDISKKRNFAEIGRSRGIVYSTAVYSLEEDAAAPAAEPWKRWSPYEASFIEENLKALKPGEVKFGPIEDELTLRFVRLIDVAGKKYYFESLLLQKLSTEDFLKTVKKVPCKINDGELRAWAASIKGNPLLAPAEIAP
;
A
#
# COMPACT_ATOMS: atom_id res chain seq x y z
N MET A 1 -8.41 -73.23 52.36
CA MET A 1 -7.15 -72.69 51.81
C MET A 1 -7.50 -71.59 50.82
N ASN A 2 -6.89 -70.43 51.01
CA ASN A 2 -7.41 -69.12 50.63
C ASN A 2 -7.25 -68.78 49.13
N LYS A 3 -8.31 -68.17 48.58
CA LYS A 3 -8.38 -67.57 47.24
C LYS A 3 -7.51 -66.31 47.18
N ILE A 4 -6.68 -66.20 46.14
CA ILE A 4 -5.93 -64.99 45.81
C ILE A 4 -6.86 -64.06 45.01
N PRO A 5 -7.09 -62.80 45.43
CA PRO A 5 -7.91 -61.87 44.66
C PRO A 5 -7.10 -61.27 43.51
N ALA A 6 -7.70 -61.31 42.32
CA ALA A 6 -7.24 -60.63 41.12
C ALA A 6 -7.20 -59.11 41.37
N ARG A 7 -6.00 -58.55 41.43
CA ARG A 7 -5.77 -57.10 41.40
C ARG A 7 -6.11 -56.58 40.01
N SER A 8 -7.31 -56.04 39.89
CA SER A 8 -7.73 -55.20 38.76
C SER A 8 -6.89 -53.94 38.77
N PHE A 9 -5.85 -53.88 37.94
CA PHE A 9 -5.13 -52.66 37.64
C PHE A 9 -6.04 -51.80 36.75
N LEU A 10 -6.85 -50.96 37.38
CA LEU A 10 -7.61 -49.91 36.73
C LEU A 10 -6.61 -48.83 36.28
N PHE A 11 -6.04 -49.01 35.08
CA PHE A 11 -5.28 -47.96 34.41
C PHE A 11 -6.28 -46.89 33.97
N ALA A 12 -6.54 -45.93 34.86
CA ALA A 12 -7.24 -44.70 34.53
C ALA A 12 -6.37 -43.92 33.53
N PHE A 13 -6.67 -44.11 32.24
CA PHE A 13 -6.14 -43.30 31.16
C PHE A 13 -6.69 -41.88 31.37
N LEU A 14 -5.97 -41.07 32.13
CA LEU A 14 -6.15 -39.63 32.20
C LEU A 14 -5.85 -39.11 30.78
N PHE A 15 -6.87 -39.07 29.93
CA PHE A 15 -6.89 -38.18 28.76
C PHE A 15 -6.90 -36.76 29.32
N LEU A 16 -5.72 -36.27 29.69
CA LEU A 16 -5.40 -34.87 29.77
C LEU A 16 -5.64 -34.34 28.35
N VAL A 17 -6.88 -33.92 28.10
CA VAL A 17 -7.22 -33.06 26.98
C VAL A 17 -6.41 -31.80 27.25
N ALA A 18 -5.19 -31.78 26.71
CA ALA A 18 -4.41 -30.58 26.51
C ALA A 18 -5.20 -29.75 25.51
N GLY A 19 -6.29 -29.14 25.97
CA GLY A 19 -6.95 -28.06 25.29
C GLY A 19 -5.85 -27.03 25.09
N ARG A 20 -5.38 -26.92 23.85
CA ARG A 20 -4.60 -25.78 23.43
C ARG A 20 -5.44 -24.59 23.84
N LEU A 21 -5.00 -23.87 24.87
CA LEU A 21 -5.47 -22.53 25.15
C LEU A 21 -5.24 -21.79 23.84
N GLU A 22 -6.29 -21.70 23.01
CA GLU A 22 -6.26 -20.85 21.83
C GLU A 22 -5.90 -19.48 22.37
N ALA A 23 -4.72 -18.99 21.98
CA ALA A 23 -4.25 -17.68 22.41
C ALA A 23 -5.39 -16.69 22.18
N ALA A 24 -5.74 -15.93 23.22
CA ALA A 24 -6.94 -15.10 23.22
C ALA A 24 -7.00 -14.27 21.93
N GLN A 25 -7.95 -14.64 21.06
CA GLN A 25 -8.11 -13.98 19.78
C GLN A 25 -8.76 -12.62 20.01
N VAL A 26 -8.02 -11.56 19.71
CA VAL A 26 -8.44 -10.17 19.85
C VAL A 26 -9.39 -9.77 18.73
N ALA A 27 -9.10 -10.20 17.50
CA ALA A 27 -9.95 -9.93 16.34
C ALA A 27 -9.84 -11.02 15.27
N ALA A 28 -10.86 -11.07 14.42
CA ALA A 28 -10.94 -11.90 13.22
C ALA A 28 -11.31 -11.03 12.01
N VAL A 29 -10.63 -11.25 10.89
CA VAL A 29 -10.90 -10.59 9.60
C VAL A 29 -10.86 -11.65 8.52
N GLY A 30 -12.01 -11.99 7.96
CA GLY A 30 -12.12 -13.13 7.04
C GLY A 30 -11.62 -14.43 7.70
N ALA A 31 -10.63 -15.09 7.07
CA ALA A 31 -10.00 -16.31 7.60
C ALA A 31 -8.83 -16.05 8.57
N GLY A 32 -8.39 -14.80 8.71
CA GLY A 32 -7.26 -14.42 9.56
C GLY A 32 -7.66 -14.01 10.97
N GLY A 33 -6.77 -14.21 11.94
CA GLY A 33 -6.92 -13.78 13.33
C GLY A 33 -5.77 -12.91 13.82
N ILE A 34 -6.06 -12.06 14.80
CA ILE A 34 -5.08 -11.30 15.59
C ILE A 34 -5.21 -11.78 17.01
N THR A 35 -4.10 -12.15 17.64
CA THR A 35 -4.01 -12.64 19.01
C THR A 35 -3.29 -11.63 19.90
N GLU A 36 -3.42 -11.76 21.23
CA GLU A 36 -2.62 -10.96 22.17
C GLU A 36 -1.11 -11.15 21.96
N GLN A 37 -0.68 -12.36 21.57
CA GLN A 37 0.71 -12.61 21.24
C GLN A 37 1.18 -11.76 20.06
N ASP A 38 0.32 -11.55 19.06
CA ASP A 38 0.67 -10.70 17.91
C ASP A 38 0.85 -9.23 18.31
N LEU A 39 0.02 -8.75 19.25
CA LEU A 39 0.15 -7.40 19.78
C LEU A 39 1.45 -7.25 20.57
N SER A 40 1.75 -8.19 21.45
CA SER A 40 2.99 -8.20 22.23
C SER A 40 4.23 -8.28 21.32
N ASP A 41 4.20 -9.15 20.32
CA ASP A 41 5.26 -9.30 19.32
C ASP A 41 5.50 -8.00 18.56
N TRP A 42 4.41 -7.30 18.21
CA TRP A 42 4.49 -6.05 17.49
C TRP A 42 5.13 -4.97 18.35
N GLN A 43 4.69 -4.84 19.61
CA GLN A 43 5.23 -3.86 20.54
C GLN A 43 6.72 -4.10 20.80
N ALA A 44 7.13 -5.37 20.97
CA ALA A 44 8.53 -5.72 21.15
C ALA A 44 9.35 -5.39 19.89
N ALA A 45 8.85 -5.71 18.69
CA ALA A 45 9.51 -5.30 17.45
C ALA A 45 9.64 -3.77 17.33
N GLN A 46 8.61 -3.01 17.71
CA GLN A 46 8.66 -1.54 17.67
C GLN A 46 9.65 -0.94 18.67
N SER A 47 9.89 -1.59 19.82
CA SER A 47 10.86 -1.08 20.81
C SER A 47 12.30 -0.99 20.27
N CYS A 48 12.64 -1.72 19.20
CA CYS A 48 13.92 -1.62 18.53
C CYS A 48 14.16 -0.26 17.83
N TYR A 49 13.13 0.57 17.65
CA TYR A 49 13.25 1.91 17.05
C TYR A 49 13.62 3.02 18.06
N GLY A 50 13.77 2.69 19.35
CA GLY A 50 14.18 3.64 20.39
C GLY A 50 13.03 4.18 21.24
N GLU A 51 13.34 5.17 22.09
CA GLU A 51 12.44 5.69 23.13
C GLU A 51 11.18 6.39 22.57
N ASP A 52 11.28 6.98 21.38
CA ASP A 52 10.18 7.67 20.70
C ASP A 52 9.25 6.71 19.91
N ALA A 53 9.52 5.40 19.95
CA ALA A 53 8.74 4.42 19.21
C ALA A 53 7.30 4.30 19.75
N ILE A 54 6.32 4.28 18.83
CA ILE A 54 4.91 4.06 19.20
C ILE A 54 4.71 2.58 19.52
N VAL A 55 4.78 2.22 20.80
CA VAL A 55 4.65 0.84 21.30
C VAL A 55 3.30 0.57 21.98
N SER A 56 2.26 1.34 21.69
CA SER A 56 0.95 1.14 22.34
C SER A 56 0.21 -0.09 21.77
N ARG A 57 -0.55 -0.79 22.63
CA ARG A 57 -1.40 -1.92 22.23
C ARG A 57 -2.39 -1.53 21.12
N LYS A 58 -2.97 -0.32 21.19
CA LYS A 58 -3.88 0.24 20.19
C LYS A 58 -3.21 0.44 18.84
N ALA A 59 -1.98 0.96 18.81
CA ALA A 59 -1.21 1.13 17.58
C ALA A 59 -0.89 -0.23 16.94
N GLY A 60 -0.43 -1.20 17.73
CA GLY A 60 -0.17 -2.55 17.25
C GLY A 60 -1.43 -3.23 16.71
N PHE A 61 -2.54 -3.07 17.43
CA PHE A 61 -3.84 -3.59 16.98
C PHE A 61 -4.24 -2.97 15.64
N MET A 62 -4.23 -1.64 15.51
CA MET A 62 -4.60 -0.97 14.27
C MET A 62 -3.73 -1.45 13.10
N ARG A 63 -2.41 -1.52 13.30
CA ARG A 63 -1.47 -1.91 12.24
C ARG A 63 -1.75 -3.32 11.72
N LEU A 64 -1.99 -4.27 12.63
CA LEU A 64 -2.27 -5.67 12.28
C LEU A 64 -3.70 -5.85 11.74
N PHE A 65 -4.65 -5.06 12.22
CA PHE A 65 -6.03 -5.06 11.77
C PHE A 65 -6.16 -4.56 10.34
N GLU A 66 -5.56 -3.40 10.03
CA GLU A 66 -5.46 -2.88 8.67
C GLU A 66 -4.80 -3.90 7.72
N ALA A 67 -3.67 -4.49 8.14
CA ALA A 67 -2.98 -5.50 7.34
C ALA A 67 -3.86 -6.71 7.04
N SER A 68 -4.62 -7.19 8.04
CA SER A 68 -5.54 -8.33 7.88
C SER A 68 -6.70 -7.99 6.94
N ILE A 69 -7.22 -6.76 6.99
CA ILE A 69 -8.26 -6.27 6.07
C ILE A 69 -7.73 -6.22 4.63
N LEU A 70 -6.53 -5.67 4.43
CA LEU A 70 -5.91 -5.58 3.11
C LEU A 70 -5.58 -6.96 2.53
N GLU A 71 -5.11 -7.90 3.35
CA GLU A 71 -4.85 -9.29 2.93
C GLU A 71 -6.13 -10.00 2.46
N GLU A 72 -7.22 -9.86 3.21
CA GLU A 72 -8.54 -10.40 2.84
C GLU A 72 -9.08 -9.75 1.56
N LEU A 73 -8.87 -8.45 1.37
CA LEU A 73 -9.23 -7.76 0.12
C LEU A 73 -8.43 -8.29 -1.08
N LEU A 74 -7.12 -8.50 -0.91
CA LEU A 74 -6.26 -9.07 -1.94
C LEU A 74 -6.75 -10.48 -2.33
N ALA A 75 -7.12 -11.31 -1.34
CA ALA A 75 -7.69 -12.63 -1.60
C ALA A 75 -8.99 -12.58 -2.42
N ARG A 76 -9.86 -11.59 -2.18
CA ARG A 76 -11.15 -11.44 -2.88
C ARG A 76 -11.06 -10.78 -4.25
N ARG A 77 -10.08 -9.89 -4.45
CA ARG A 77 -10.02 -9.00 -5.64
C ARG A 77 -8.89 -9.33 -6.59
N ALA A 78 -7.85 -10.00 -6.11
CA ALA A 78 -6.68 -10.37 -6.88
C ALA A 78 -6.38 -11.86 -6.65
N ARG A 79 -5.45 -12.14 -5.73
CA ARG A 79 -5.09 -13.49 -5.31
C ARG A 79 -4.72 -13.49 -3.83
N PRO A 80 -4.88 -14.61 -3.12
CA PRO A 80 -4.35 -14.74 -1.78
C PRO A 80 -2.83 -14.60 -1.76
N LEU A 81 -2.31 -14.04 -0.66
CA LEU A 81 -0.87 -14.01 -0.40
C LEU A 81 -0.38 -15.42 -0.05
N THR A 82 0.76 -15.79 -0.61
CA THR A 82 1.36 -17.12 -0.47
C THR A 82 2.60 -17.06 0.43
N LYS A 83 3.04 -18.21 0.94
CA LYS A 83 4.31 -18.30 1.70
C LYS A 83 5.50 -17.75 0.92
N GLU A 84 5.49 -17.88 -0.41
CA GLU A 84 6.55 -17.37 -1.27
C GLU A 84 6.55 -15.84 -1.35
N ASP A 85 5.39 -15.19 -1.36
CA ASP A 85 5.31 -13.72 -1.31
C ASP A 85 5.95 -13.17 -0.02
N TYR A 86 5.63 -13.79 1.12
CA TYR A 86 6.25 -13.45 2.40
C TYR A 86 7.77 -13.70 2.42
N LYS A 87 8.23 -14.78 1.78
CA LYS A 87 9.67 -15.08 1.69
C LYS A 87 10.40 -14.04 0.84
N LYS A 88 9.87 -13.70 -0.34
CA LYS A 88 10.42 -12.65 -1.20
C LYS A 88 10.44 -11.31 -0.50
N GLU A 89 9.38 -10.98 0.24
CA GLU A 89 9.34 -9.72 0.96
C GLU A 89 10.29 -9.67 2.16
N THR A 90 10.48 -10.80 2.84
CA THR A 90 11.51 -10.90 3.87
C THR A 90 12.89 -10.64 3.27
N ALA A 91 13.24 -11.30 2.15
CA ALA A 91 14.52 -11.12 1.49
C ALA A 91 14.75 -9.67 1.02
N ARG A 92 13.72 -9.04 0.44
CA ARG A 92 13.78 -7.63 0.03
C ARG A 92 14.03 -6.71 1.22
N ILE A 93 13.31 -6.89 2.33
CA ILE A 93 13.52 -6.10 3.55
C ILE A 93 14.96 -6.26 4.06
N ASP A 94 15.50 -7.47 4.00
CA ASP A 94 16.86 -7.76 4.45
C ASP A 94 17.93 -7.08 3.58
N GLU A 95 17.69 -7.03 2.27
CA GLU A 95 18.61 -6.46 1.28
C GLU A 95 18.55 -4.92 1.24
N GLU A 96 17.33 -4.36 1.27
CA GLU A 96 17.08 -2.94 0.99
C GLU A 96 16.94 -2.07 2.25
N THR A 97 16.96 -2.67 3.46
CA THR A 97 16.84 -1.88 4.69
C THR A 97 17.98 -0.88 4.81
N ARG A 98 17.64 0.37 5.16
CA ARG A 98 18.62 1.41 5.48
C ARG A 98 19.02 1.43 6.96
N ALA A 99 18.39 0.58 7.78
CA ALA A 99 18.65 0.45 9.21
C ALA A 99 18.87 -1.03 9.57
N PRO A 100 19.99 -1.63 9.12
CA PRO A 100 20.28 -3.06 9.33
C PRO A 100 20.38 -3.44 10.81
N GLU A 101 20.85 -2.55 11.67
CA GLU A 101 20.95 -2.74 13.12
C GLU A 101 19.57 -2.81 13.79
N ILE A 102 18.62 -1.96 13.39
CA ILE A 102 17.24 -2.03 13.88
C ILE A 102 16.60 -3.33 13.42
N LEU A 103 16.77 -3.70 12.14
CA LEU A 103 16.25 -4.96 11.62
C LEU A 103 16.84 -6.18 12.35
N ALA A 104 18.13 -6.15 12.68
CA ALA A 104 18.79 -7.20 13.44
C ALA A 104 18.22 -7.31 14.87
N CYS A 105 17.95 -6.18 15.55
CA CYS A 105 17.27 -6.17 16.85
C CYS A 105 15.89 -6.84 16.77
N ILE A 106 15.09 -6.47 15.76
CA ILE A 106 13.74 -7.03 15.56
C ILE A 106 13.83 -8.54 15.35
N LYS A 107 14.70 -9.00 14.44
CA LYS A 107 14.87 -10.42 14.16
C LYS A 107 15.37 -11.22 15.37
N LYS A 108 16.25 -10.62 16.18
CA LYS A 108 16.76 -11.24 17.40
C LYS A 108 15.63 -11.55 18.37
N TYR A 109 14.64 -10.66 18.52
CA TYR A 109 13.46 -10.90 19.36
C TYR A 109 12.68 -12.16 18.94
N PHE A 110 12.51 -12.37 17.63
CA PHE A 110 11.79 -13.54 17.12
C PHE A 110 12.59 -14.84 17.17
N GLY A 111 13.89 -14.80 17.49
CA GLY A 111 14.70 -16.01 17.75
C GLY A 111 14.71 -17.06 16.63
N GLY A 112 14.44 -16.66 15.39
CA GLY A 112 14.31 -17.57 14.24
C GLY A 112 12.89 -18.08 13.95
N ASP A 113 11.89 -17.71 14.75
CA ASP A 113 10.47 -17.94 14.42
C ASP A 113 10.04 -17.00 13.29
N ASN A 114 10.35 -17.43 12.07
CA ASN A 114 9.99 -16.73 10.85
C ASN A 114 8.48 -16.58 10.67
N SER A 115 7.66 -17.43 11.30
CA SER A 115 6.20 -17.34 11.15
C SER A 115 5.65 -16.16 11.94
N ARG A 116 6.06 -15.99 13.19
CA ARG A 116 5.68 -14.83 14.02
C ARG A 116 6.21 -13.53 13.43
N TYR A 117 7.49 -13.51 13.06
CA TYR A 117 8.10 -12.36 12.38
C TYR A 117 7.34 -11.95 11.12
N ARG A 118 6.99 -12.91 10.25
CA ARG A 118 6.23 -12.63 9.02
C ARG A 118 4.85 -12.08 9.31
N ARG A 119 4.13 -12.68 10.26
CA ARG A 119 2.75 -12.29 10.59
C ARG A 119 2.65 -10.88 11.17
N VAL A 120 3.64 -10.48 11.95
CA VAL A 120 3.60 -9.24 12.72
C VAL A 120 4.35 -8.09 12.05
N PHE A 121 5.54 -8.36 11.50
CA PHE A 121 6.41 -7.34 10.93
C PHE A 121 6.30 -7.25 9.41
N VAL A 122 6.36 -8.39 8.71
CA VAL A 122 6.38 -8.40 7.23
C VAL A 122 4.99 -8.17 6.64
N ARG A 123 3.94 -8.78 7.21
CA ARG A 123 2.57 -8.73 6.69
C ARG A 123 2.09 -7.30 6.44
N PRO A 124 2.17 -6.34 7.38
CA PRO A 124 1.67 -4.99 7.12
C PRO A 124 2.38 -4.26 5.97
N ILE A 125 3.67 -4.52 5.78
CA ILE A 125 4.46 -3.96 4.67
C ILE A 125 4.01 -4.61 3.36
N LEU A 126 3.94 -5.94 3.34
CA LEU A 126 3.57 -6.73 2.17
C LEU A 126 2.18 -6.38 1.66
N THR A 127 1.18 -6.37 2.54
CA THR A 127 -0.23 -6.12 2.17
C THR A 127 -0.42 -4.70 1.66
N GLN A 128 0.28 -3.72 2.25
CA GLN A 128 0.24 -2.33 1.77
C GLN A 128 0.89 -2.16 0.41
N ARG A 129 2.04 -2.81 0.16
CA ARG A 129 2.65 -2.76 -1.18
C ARG A 129 1.72 -3.38 -2.21
N PHE A 130 1.22 -4.59 -1.94
CA PHE A 130 0.42 -5.34 -2.91
C PHE A 130 -0.93 -4.66 -3.19
N ILE A 131 -1.57 -4.03 -2.19
CA ILE A 131 -2.80 -3.28 -2.46
C ILE A 131 -2.51 -2.04 -3.31
N ARG A 132 -1.39 -1.34 -3.08
CA ARG A 132 -0.97 -0.20 -3.91
C ARG A 132 -0.67 -0.64 -5.33
N GLU A 133 0.04 -1.75 -5.51
CA GLU A 133 0.32 -2.33 -6.83
C GLU A 133 -0.96 -2.74 -7.57
N LEU A 134 -1.89 -3.40 -6.86
CA LEU A 134 -3.21 -3.75 -7.39
C LEU A 134 -3.92 -2.50 -7.91
N VAL A 135 -4.02 -1.46 -7.08
CA VAL A 135 -4.70 -0.22 -7.46
C VAL A 135 -3.95 0.48 -8.59
N LYS A 136 -2.63 0.51 -8.54
CA LYS A 136 -1.81 1.22 -9.52
C LYS A 136 -1.89 0.60 -10.91
N PHE A 137 -1.90 -0.73 -11.03
CA PHE A 137 -1.64 -1.42 -12.30
C PHE A 137 -2.78 -2.32 -12.79
N ASP A 138 -3.75 -2.72 -11.96
CA ASP A 138 -4.82 -3.59 -12.43
C ASP A 138 -5.80 -2.83 -13.32
N ALA A 139 -5.91 -3.30 -14.57
CA ALA A 139 -6.73 -2.67 -15.59
C ALA A 139 -8.24 -2.67 -15.25
N ARG A 140 -8.72 -3.62 -14.45
CA ARG A 140 -10.13 -3.66 -14.01
C ARG A 140 -10.35 -2.63 -12.91
N VAL A 141 -9.40 -2.47 -11.98
CA VAL A 141 -9.45 -1.41 -10.96
C VAL A 141 -9.39 -0.01 -11.61
N GLN A 142 -8.51 0.16 -12.60
CA GLN A 142 -8.33 1.42 -13.32
C GLN A 142 -9.20 1.55 -14.58
N ALA A 143 -10.24 0.72 -14.74
CA ALA A 143 -11.01 0.64 -16.00
C ALA A 143 -11.56 2.00 -16.46
N ARG A 144 -12.03 2.84 -15.53
CA ARG A 144 -12.50 4.20 -15.84
C ARG A 144 -11.37 5.10 -16.34
N ALA A 145 -10.24 5.10 -15.66
CA ALA A 145 -9.08 5.92 -16.01
C ALA A 145 -8.51 5.50 -17.38
N TYR A 146 -8.40 4.19 -17.62
CA TYR A 146 -7.92 3.64 -18.88
C TYR A 146 -8.91 3.81 -20.04
N GLY A 147 -10.21 3.73 -19.80
CA GLY A 147 -11.21 4.07 -20.81
C GLY A 147 -11.12 5.53 -21.26
N LEU A 148 -10.92 6.46 -20.32
CA LEU A 148 -10.68 7.87 -20.63
C LEU A 148 -9.33 8.09 -21.34
N ARG A 149 -8.26 7.40 -20.91
CA ARG A 149 -6.95 7.40 -21.59
C ARG A 149 -7.09 7.05 -23.07
N ASP A 150 -7.77 5.96 -23.38
CA ASP A 150 -7.92 5.48 -24.75
C ASP A 150 -8.74 6.46 -25.59
N ALA A 151 -9.75 7.08 -24.98
CA ALA A 151 -10.56 8.09 -25.62
C ALA A 151 -9.78 9.40 -25.89
N VAL A 152 -8.88 9.80 -24.97
CA VAL A 152 -7.93 10.91 -25.19
C VAL A 152 -6.97 10.58 -26.32
N LEU A 153 -6.36 9.39 -26.33
CA LEU A 153 -5.47 8.95 -27.41
C LEU A 153 -6.17 9.01 -28.78
N LYS A 154 -7.44 8.61 -28.85
CA LYS A 154 -8.25 8.72 -30.07
C LYS A 154 -8.44 10.18 -30.49
N ASP A 155 -8.72 11.10 -29.58
CA ASP A 155 -8.84 12.52 -29.89
C ASP A 155 -7.52 13.14 -30.36
N ILE A 156 -6.41 12.76 -29.71
CA ILE A 156 -5.06 13.17 -30.09
C ILE A 156 -4.72 12.68 -31.50
N SER A 157 -5.06 11.43 -31.85
CA SER A 157 -4.83 10.88 -33.20
C SER A 157 -5.56 11.65 -34.29
N LYS A 158 -6.68 12.31 -33.95
CA LYS A 158 -7.45 13.20 -34.81
C LYS A 158 -6.93 14.64 -34.80
N LYS A 159 -5.76 14.89 -34.20
CA LYS A 159 -5.12 16.20 -34.04
C LYS A 159 -5.99 17.24 -33.33
N ARG A 160 -6.90 16.82 -32.44
CA ARG A 160 -7.70 17.76 -31.64
C ARG A 160 -6.81 18.58 -30.70
N ASN A 161 -7.25 19.79 -30.37
CA ASN A 161 -6.56 20.68 -29.45
C ASN A 161 -6.68 20.16 -28.00
N PHE A 162 -5.60 20.23 -27.20
CA PHE A 162 -5.61 19.71 -25.83
C PHE A 162 -6.60 20.46 -24.93
N ALA A 163 -6.71 21.79 -25.02
CA ALA A 163 -7.68 22.54 -24.22
C ALA A 163 -9.13 22.10 -24.49
N GLU A 164 -9.48 21.78 -25.74
CA GLU A 164 -10.79 21.25 -26.10
C GLU A 164 -11.02 19.83 -25.57
N ILE A 165 -10.00 18.96 -25.65
CA ILE A 165 -10.06 17.61 -25.08
C ILE A 165 -10.28 17.70 -23.56
N GLY A 166 -9.49 18.53 -22.88
CA GLY A 166 -9.59 18.77 -21.44
C GLY A 166 -11.00 19.20 -21.04
N ARG A 167 -11.52 20.24 -21.69
CA ARG A 167 -12.88 20.74 -21.44
C ARG A 167 -13.96 19.69 -21.71
N SER A 168 -13.92 19.01 -22.86
CA SER A 168 -14.96 18.05 -23.26
C SER A 168 -14.98 16.77 -22.43
N ARG A 169 -13.86 16.43 -21.77
CA ARG A 169 -13.72 15.22 -20.96
C ARG A 169 -13.63 15.45 -19.46
N GLY A 170 -13.63 16.71 -19.02
CA GLY A 170 -13.40 17.06 -17.61
C GLY A 170 -11.99 16.67 -17.14
N ILE A 171 -10.99 16.80 -18.01
CA ILE A 171 -9.58 16.50 -17.73
C ILE A 171 -8.84 17.82 -17.56
N VAL A 172 -7.90 17.86 -16.61
CA VAL A 172 -7.14 19.08 -16.33
C VAL A 172 -6.21 19.38 -17.51
N TYR A 173 -6.36 20.59 -18.06
CA TYR A 173 -5.47 21.15 -19.07
C TYR A 173 -4.54 22.19 -18.43
N SER A 174 -3.28 22.20 -18.83
CA SER A 174 -2.33 23.23 -18.41
C SER A 174 -1.20 23.41 -19.42
N THR A 175 -0.53 24.56 -19.35
CA THR A 175 0.73 24.84 -20.03
C THR A 175 1.84 25.01 -19.02
N ALA A 176 3.05 24.59 -19.36
CA ALA A 176 4.22 24.73 -18.49
C ALA A 176 5.48 25.03 -19.30
N VAL A 177 6.51 25.51 -18.60
CA VAL A 177 7.83 25.78 -19.15
C VAL A 177 8.85 25.13 -18.23
N TYR A 178 9.68 24.25 -18.79
CA TYR A 178 10.81 23.65 -18.08
C TYR A 178 12.13 24.07 -18.71
N SER A 179 13.20 24.07 -17.92
CA SER A 179 14.57 24.36 -18.39
C SER A 179 15.49 23.16 -18.16
N LEU A 180 16.47 22.96 -19.05
CA LEU A 180 17.51 21.93 -18.88
C LEU A 180 18.49 22.27 -17.74
N GLU A 181 18.65 23.54 -17.44
CA GLU A 181 19.61 24.04 -16.45
C GLU A 181 18.99 25.16 -15.62
N GLU A 182 19.56 25.37 -14.43
CA GLU A 182 19.22 26.50 -13.58
C GLU A 182 19.56 27.82 -14.27
N ASP A 183 18.58 28.73 -14.32
CA ASP A 183 18.77 30.06 -14.88
C ASP A 183 19.45 30.95 -13.83
N ALA A 184 20.79 30.97 -13.85
CA ALA A 184 21.59 31.75 -12.90
C ALA A 184 21.32 33.27 -12.94
N ALA A 185 20.68 33.75 -14.03
CA ALA A 185 20.31 35.16 -14.20
C ALA A 185 18.86 35.45 -13.78
N ALA A 186 18.06 34.42 -13.45
CA ALA A 186 16.70 34.63 -12.99
C ALA A 186 16.73 35.31 -11.60
N PRO A 187 15.99 36.41 -11.39
CA PRO A 187 15.84 37.00 -10.07
C PRO A 187 15.30 35.93 -9.12
N ALA A 188 15.75 35.95 -7.85
CA ALA A 188 15.44 34.94 -6.84
C ALA A 188 13.98 34.51 -6.93
N ALA A 189 13.75 33.40 -7.65
CA ALA A 189 12.41 32.96 -7.95
C ALA A 189 11.78 32.51 -6.63
N GLU A 190 10.46 32.71 -6.50
CA GLU A 190 9.73 32.15 -5.36
C GLU A 190 10.10 30.66 -5.21
N PRO A 191 10.22 30.11 -4.00
CA PRO A 191 10.81 28.78 -3.79
C PRO A 191 10.25 27.67 -4.69
N TRP A 192 8.98 27.76 -5.08
CA TRP A 192 8.29 26.81 -5.98
C TRP A 192 8.53 27.03 -7.49
N LYS A 193 9.23 28.10 -7.88
CA LYS A 193 9.66 28.41 -9.26
C LYS A 193 11.15 28.16 -9.47
N ARG A 194 11.84 27.59 -8.47
CA ARG A 194 13.24 27.19 -8.62
C ARG A 194 13.31 25.99 -9.55
N TRP A 195 14.26 26.03 -10.46
CA TRP A 195 14.61 24.91 -11.30
C TRP A 195 14.87 23.67 -10.43
N SER A 196 14.50 22.50 -10.93
CA SER A 196 14.81 21.24 -10.27
C SER A 196 15.40 20.24 -11.26
N PRO A 197 16.28 19.32 -10.80
CA PRO A 197 16.78 18.24 -11.64
C PRO A 197 15.67 17.41 -12.30
N TYR A 198 14.48 17.36 -11.68
CA TYR A 198 13.31 16.69 -12.25
C TYR A 198 12.84 17.32 -13.57
N GLU A 199 12.98 18.63 -13.74
CA GLU A 199 12.62 19.30 -14.99
C GLU A 199 13.52 18.85 -16.13
N ALA A 200 14.83 18.78 -15.89
CA ALA A 200 15.79 18.30 -16.88
C ALA A 200 15.54 16.85 -17.26
N SER A 201 15.36 15.95 -16.28
CA SER A 201 14.99 14.55 -16.55
C SER A 201 13.69 14.45 -17.34
N PHE A 202 12.67 15.25 -16.99
CA PHE A 202 11.41 15.26 -17.71
C PHE A 202 11.58 15.69 -19.18
N ILE A 203 12.38 16.73 -19.44
CA ILE A 203 12.68 17.17 -20.81
C ILE A 203 13.38 16.06 -21.59
N GLU A 204 14.46 15.51 -21.04
CA GLU A 204 15.26 14.48 -21.70
C GLU A 204 14.42 13.25 -22.06
N GLU A 205 13.56 12.79 -21.16
CA GLU A 205 12.75 11.58 -21.35
C GLU A 205 11.49 11.80 -22.21
N ASN A 206 10.95 13.02 -22.23
CA ASN A 206 9.58 13.25 -22.73
C ASN A 206 9.43 14.31 -23.81
N LEU A 207 10.35 15.27 -23.91
CA LEU A 207 10.19 16.45 -24.77
C LEU A 207 11.31 16.62 -25.79
N LYS A 208 12.57 16.29 -25.45
CA LYS A 208 13.76 16.60 -26.24
C LYS A 208 13.74 16.01 -27.66
N ALA A 209 13.13 14.83 -27.82
CA ALA A 209 13.02 14.16 -29.10
C ALA A 209 11.84 14.66 -29.96
N LEU A 210 10.97 15.51 -29.43
CA LEU A 210 9.78 16.02 -30.13
C LEU A 210 10.11 17.30 -30.90
N LYS A 211 9.39 17.52 -32.00
CA LYS A 211 9.32 18.81 -32.67
C LYS A 211 8.16 19.66 -32.13
N PRO A 212 8.22 20.99 -32.23
CA PRO A 212 7.07 21.85 -31.95
C PRO A 212 5.79 21.35 -32.65
N GLY A 213 4.71 21.22 -31.87
CA GLY A 213 3.42 20.66 -32.27
C GLY A 213 3.30 19.13 -32.12
N GLU A 214 4.39 18.40 -31.93
CA GLU A 214 4.35 16.94 -31.75
C GLU A 214 3.96 16.54 -30.33
N VAL A 215 3.25 15.41 -30.24
CA VAL A 215 2.79 14.80 -28.99
C VAL A 215 3.67 13.61 -28.67
N LYS A 216 4.07 13.46 -27.40
CA LYS A 216 4.76 12.24 -26.95
C LYS A 216 3.88 11.02 -27.21
N PHE A 217 4.47 9.96 -27.75
CA PHE A 217 3.75 8.70 -27.94
C PHE A 217 3.37 8.08 -26.59
N GLY A 218 2.07 7.91 -26.38
CA GLY A 218 1.50 7.36 -25.15
C GLY A 218 1.51 8.34 -23.96
N PRO A 219 0.74 8.04 -22.91
CA PRO A 219 0.79 8.81 -21.68
C PRO A 219 2.05 8.51 -20.87
N ILE A 220 2.51 9.50 -20.12
CA ILE A 220 3.43 9.35 -18.99
C ILE A 220 2.57 8.90 -17.81
N GLU A 221 2.77 7.68 -17.32
CA GLU A 221 1.99 7.09 -16.23
C GLU A 221 2.78 7.08 -14.92
N ASP A 222 2.18 7.64 -13.87
CA ASP A 222 2.67 7.50 -12.50
C ASP A 222 1.67 6.74 -11.61
N GLU A 223 1.86 6.78 -10.29
CA GLU A 223 0.95 6.10 -9.34
C GLU A 223 -0.47 6.68 -9.36
N LEU A 224 -0.60 8.00 -9.53
CA LEU A 224 -1.84 8.74 -9.35
C LEU A 224 -2.39 9.33 -10.64
N THR A 225 -1.59 9.44 -11.70
CA THR A 225 -1.97 10.17 -12.90
C THR A 225 -1.49 9.53 -14.20
N LEU A 226 -2.19 9.90 -15.27
CA LEU A 226 -1.82 9.69 -16.66
C LEU A 226 -1.68 11.08 -17.30
N ARG A 227 -0.47 11.41 -17.77
CA ARG A 227 -0.16 12.72 -18.35
C ARG A 227 0.15 12.59 -19.84
N PHE A 228 -0.54 13.35 -20.67
CA PHE A 228 -0.19 13.52 -22.08
C PHE A 228 0.51 14.84 -22.26
N VAL A 229 1.54 14.90 -23.11
CA VAL A 229 2.29 16.12 -23.37
C VAL A 229 2.46 16.39 -24.85
N ARG A 230 2.35 17.67 -25.22
CA ARG A 230 2.64 18.17 -26.56
C ARG A 230 3.65 19.30 -26.43
N LEU A 231 4.74 19.20 -27.19
CA LEU A 231 5.71 20.29 -27.26
C LEU A 231 5.08 21.45 -28.03
N ILE A 232 5.10 22.64 -27.45
CA ILE A 232 4.61 23.86 -28.10
C ILE A 232 5.77 24.53 -28.84
N ASP A 233 6.88 24.76 -28.13
CA ASP A 233 8.04 25.49 -28.66
C ASP A 233 9.30 25.19 -27.85
N VAL A 234 10.47 25.48 -28.43
CA VAL A 234 11.78 25.45 -27.77
C VAL A 234 12.50 26.76 -28.02
N ALA A 235 12.72 27.53 -26.95
CA ALA A 235 13.47 28.79 -27.01
C ALA A 235 14.75 28.68 -26.18
N GLY A 236 15.87 28.47 -26.87
CA GLY A 236 17.16 28.22 -26.21
C GLY A 236 17.11 26.93 -25.38
N LYS A 237 17.24 27.06 -24.05
CA LYS A 237 17.19 25.93 -23.10
C LYS A 237 15.81 25.69 -22.48
N LYS A 238 14.80 26.50 -22.86
CA LYS A 238 13.44 26.45 -22.31
C LYS A 238 12.50 25.69 -23.25
N TYR A 239 11.79 24.72 -22.68
CA TYR A 239 10.81 23.87 -23.37
C TYR A 239 9.41 24.26 -22.92
N TYR A 240 8.62 24.77 -23.86
CA TYR A 240 7.24 25.16 -23.64
C TYR A 240 6.34 24.02 -24.08
N PHE A 241 5.46 23.54 -23.21
CA PHE A 241 4.59 22.42 -23.53
C PHE A 241 3.20 22.58 -22.93
N GLU A 242 2.21 21.93 -23.54
CA GLU A 242 0.89 21.75 -22.94
C GLU A 242 0.71 20.31 -22.47
N SER A 243 -0.16 20.13 -21.46
CA SER A 243 -0.44 18.82 -20.90
C SER A 243 -1.93 18.60 -20.63
N LEU A 244 -2.30 17.32 -20.70
CA LEU A 244 -3.57 16.80 -20.19
C LEU A 244 -3.26 15.87 -19.02
N LEU A 245 -3.81 16.18 -17.85
CA LEU A 245 -3.60 15.39 -16.63
C LEU A 245 -4.88 14.68 -16.22
N LEU A 246 -4.87 13.36 -16.34
CA LEU A 246 -5.96 12.49 -15.94
C LEU A 246 -5.62 11.79 -14.62
N GLN A 247 -6.54 11.86 -13.66
CA GLN A 247 -6.40 11.21 -12.36
C GLN A 247 -6.76 9.73 -12.46
N LYS A 248 -5.89 8.87 -11.91
CA LYS A 248 -6.15 7.46 -11.64
C LYS A 248 -6.95 7.33 -10.35
N LEU A 249 -7.58 6.18 -10.15
CA LEU A 249 -8.20 5.85 -8.86
C LEU A 249 -7.09 5.73 -7.80
N SER A 250 -7.18 6.50 -6.72
CA SER A 250 -6.24 6.42 -5.61
C SER A 250 -6.49 5.15 -4.78
N THR A 251 -5.50 4.71 -3.98
CA THR A 251 -5.71 3.57 -3.06
C THR A 251 -6.81 3.87 -2.06
N GLU A 252 -6.85 5.09 -1.52
CA GLU A 252 -7.89 5.51 -0.58
C GLU A 252 -9.29 5.46 -1.21
N ASP A 253 -9.47 6.00 -2.42
CA ASP A 253 -10.77 5.99 -3.08
C ASP A 253 -11.19 4.58 -3.47
N PHE A 254 -10.24 3.76 -3.92
CA PHE A 254 -10.49 2.34 -4.16
C PHE A 254 -11.05 1.65 -2.90
N LEU A 255 -10.39 1.82 -1.75
CA LEU A 255 -10.80 1.18 -0.49
C LEU A 255 -12.19 1.64 0.00
N LYS A 256 -12.64 2.85 -0.36
CA LYS A 256 -14.01 3.32 -0.09
C LYS A 256 -15.07 2.66 -0.96
N THR A 257 -14.69 2.11 -2.12
CA THR A 257 -15.63 1.55 -3.12
C THR A 257 -15.79 0.04 -3.05
N VAL A 258 -14.88 -0.66 -2.35
CA VAL A 258 -14.93 -2.12 -2.28
C VAL A 258 -16.06 -2.60 -1.36
N LYS A 259 -16.66 -3.74 -1.69
CA LYS A 259 -17.53 -4.47 -0.77
C LYS A 259 -16.81 -4.68 0.56
N LYS A 260 -17.46 -4.32 1.65
CA LYS A 260 -16.88 -4.39 2.99
C LYS A 260 -16.50 -5.82 3.38
N VAL A 261 -15.46 -5.91 4.20
CA VAL A 261 -14.91 -7.12 4.80
C VAL A 261 -15.52 -7.27 6.19
N PRO A 262 -16.23 -8.37 6.47
CA PRO A 262 -16.70 -8.66 7.82
C PRO A 262 -15.53 -8.80 8.79
N CYS A 263 -15.58 -8.02 9.86
CA CYS A 263 -14.58 -8.00 10.92
C CYS A 263 -15.26 -8.20 12.27
N LYS A 264 -14.67 -9.04 13.11
CA LYS A 264 -15.10 -9.24 14.50
C LYS A 264 -13.96 -8.82 15.43
N ILE A 265 -14.20 -7.90 16.34
CA ILE A 265 -13.24 -7.52 17.39
C ILE A 265 -13.82 -8.02 18.72
N ASN A 266 -13.20 -9.04 19.30
CA ASN A 266 -13.66 -9.68 20.54
C ASN A 266 -13.32 -8.83 21.77
N ASP A 267 -12.27 -8.02 21.70
CA ASP A 267 -11.90 -7.07 22.75
C ASP A 267 -12.81 -5.82 22.70
N GLY A 268 -13.59 -5.61 23.77
CA GLY A 268 -14.56 -4.52 23.83
C GLY A 268 -13.94 -3.12 23.80
N GLU A 269 -12.76 -2.93 24.39
CA GLU A 269 -12.06 -1.63 24.42
C GLU A 269 -11.55 -1.28 23.02
N LEU A 270 -10.86 -2.23 22.36
CA LEU A 270 -10.34 -2.05 21.02
C LEU A 270 -11.46 -1.89 20.00
N ARG A 271 -12.58 -2.60 20.16
CA ARG A 271 -13.77 -2.43 19.31
C ARG A 271 -14.34 -1.02 19.41
N ALA A 272 -14.58 -0.54 20.64
CA ALA A 272 -15.10 0.81 20.88
C ALA A 272 -14.16 1.88 20.33
N TRP A 273 -12.86 1.73 20.57
CA TRP A 273 -11.83 2.61 20.05
C TRP A 273 -11.80 2.62 18.52
N ALA A 274 -11.72 1.45 17.87
CA ALA A 274 -11.69 1.35 16.41
C ALA A 274 -12.96 1.95 15.76
N ALA A 275 -14.14 1.75 16.36
CA ALA A 275 -15.40 2.31 15.87
C ALA A 275 -15.48 3.86 15.96
N SER A 276 -14.75 4.45 16.92
CA SER A 276 -14.67 5.91 17.08
C SER A 276 -13.79 6.60 16.02
N ILE A 277 -12.88 5.86 15.37
CA ILE A 277 -11.96 6.43 14.38
C ILE A 277 -12.75 6.74 13.10
N LYS A 278 -12.74 8.02 12.70
CA LYS A 278 -13.36 8.50 11.46
C LYS A 278 -12.29 8.88 10.46
N GLY A 279 -12.57 8.68 9.18
CA GLY A 279 -11.69 9.13 8.09
C GLY A 279 -10.43 8.31 7.88
N ASN A 280 -10.16 7.23 8.62
CA ASN A 280 -9.05 6.33 8.29
C ASN A 280 -9.40 5.52 7.02
N PRO A 281 -8.71 5.73 5.89
CA PRO A 281 -9.02 5.06 4.63
C PRO A 281 -8.77 3.54 4.67
N LEU A 282 -7.87 3.07 5.54
CA LEU A 282 -7.57 1.65 5.69
C LEU A 282 -8.66 0.89 6.47
N LEU A 283 -9.54 1.61 7.19
CA LEU A 283 -10.73 1.06 7.84
C LEU A 283 -12.01 1.22 7.02
N ALA A 284 -12.00 2.05 5.97
CA ALA A 284 -13.14 2.21 5.06
C ALA A 284 -13.72 0.87 4.53
N PRO A 285 -12.90 -0.14 4.19
CA PRO A 285 -13.42 -1.43 3.72
C PRO A 285 -13.83 -2.37 4.85
N ALA A 286 -13.75 -2.00 6.14
CA ALA A 286 -14.14 -2.86 7.25
C ALA A 286 -15.63 -2.73 7.58
N GLU A 287 -16.27 -3.87 7.87
CA GLU A 287 -17.58 -3.97 8.50
C GLU A 287 -17.38 -4.57 9.89
N ILE A 288 -17.20 -3.70 10.89
CA ILE A 288 -16.96 -4.11 12.27
C ILE A 288 -18.30 -4.47 12.89
N ALA A 289 -18.47 -5.74 13.25
CA ALA A 289 -19.64 -6.22 13.96
C ALA A 289 -19.78 -5.50 15.33
N PRO A 290 -21.01 -5.21 15.78
CA PRO A 290 -21.26 -4.55 17.06
C PRO A 290 -20.75 -5.33 18.27
#